data_AF-W4RN65-F1
#
_entry.id   AF-W4RN65-F1
#
_cell.length_a   1.000
_cell.length_b   1.000
_cell.length_c   1.000
_cell.angle_alpha   90.00
_cell.angle_beta   90.00
_cell.angle_gamma   90.00
#
_symmetry.space_group_name_H-M   'P 1'
#
loop_
_entity.id
_entity.type
_entity.pdbx_description
1 polymer ?
#
loop_
_entity_poly.entity_id
_entity_poly.type
_entity_poly.pdbx_seq_one_letter_code
_entity_poly.pdbx_strand_id
1 'polypeptide(L)'
;MEMLQIFLWIVYPYSVAAIVAMGLVWQYDASREDGTRSKAGRFLLVVVKTLMAASTATGIAIVLSTSIAYEPVLLFRWLISLAQLQPDMSLVTDVSILSKVHFIIVFLFLLSLAFTKEIYYLLKPHLYIKKIFLKLQFERRG
;
A
#
# COMPACT_ATOMS: atom_id res chain seq x y z
N MET A 1 13.52 -6.14 -23.69
CA MET A 1 12.82 -6.24 -22.39
C MET A 1 11.52 -6.98 -22.59
N GLU A 2 11.20 -7.92 -21.69
CA GLU A 2 9.94 -8.64 -21.76
C GLU A 2 8.76 -7.71 -21.46
N MET A 3 7.68 -7.82 -22.22
CA MET A 3 6.47 -6.98 -22.09
C MET A 3 5.91 -6.98 -20.66
N LEU A 4 5.98 -8.13 -19.98
CA LEU A 4 5.55 -8.30 -18.60
C LEU A 4 6.32 -7.40 -17.62
N GLN A 5 7.63 -7.22 -17.83
CA GLN A 5 8.46 -6.40 -16.94
C GLN A 5 8.09 -4.91 -17.06
N ILE A 6 7.83 -4.44 -18.27
CA ILE A 6 7.38 -3.06 -18.51
C ILE A 6 6.02 -2.85 -17.84
N PHE A 7 5.09 -3.79 -17.99
CA PHE A 7 3.79 -3.71 -17.36
C PHE A 7 3.90 -3.66 -15.83
N LEU A 8 4.68 -4.56 -15.24
CA LEU A 8 4.77 -4.71 -13.79
C LEU A 8 5.54 -3.58 -13.09
N TRP A 9 6.59 -3.05 -13.73
CA TRP A 9 7.52 -2.09 -13.10
C TRP A 9 7.42 -0.66 -13.64
N ILE A 10 6.57 -0.41 -14.64
CA ILE A 10 6.32 0.95 -15.14
C ILE A 10 4.82 1.22 -15.07
N VAL A 11 4.03 0.49 -15.84
CA VAL A 11 2.59 0.75 -16.01
C VAL A 11 1.84 0.57 -14.68
N TYR A 12 2.10 -0.52 -13.97
CA TYR A 12 1.40 -0.84 -12.73
C TYR A 12 1.67 0.19 -11.61
N PRO A 13 2.91 0.59 -11.29
CA PRO A 13 3.19 1.66 -10.32
C PRO A 13 2.48 2.98 -10.65
N TYR A 14 2.50 3.43 -11.91
CA TYR A 14 1.79 4.64 -12.31
C TYR A 14 0.27 4.52 -12.17
N SER A 15 -0.29 3.36 -12.53
CA SER A 15 -1.73 3.10 -12.39
C SER A 15 -2.15 3.14 -10.92
N VAL A 16 -1.37 2.51 -10.04
CA VAL A 16 -1.63 2.51 -8.59
C VAL A 16 -1.52 3.93 -8.04
N ALA A 17 -0.48 4.68 -8.40
CA ALA A 17 -0.33 6.07 -7.98
C ALA A 17 -1.51 6.95 -8.42
N ALA A 18 -1.96 6.81 -9.68
CA ALA A 18 -3.10 7.55 -10.19
C ALA A 18 -4.41 7.21 -9.46
N ILE A 19 -4.67 5.92 -9.20
CA ILE A 19 -5.88 5.48 -8.49
C ILE A 19 -5.87 5.94 -7.03
N VAL A 20 -4.72 5.85 -6.35
CA VAL A 20 -4.56 6.32 -4.96
C VAL A 20 -4.74 7.83 -4.90
N ALA A 21 -4.12 8.59 -5.81
CA ALA A 21 -4.32 10.03 -5.89
C ALA A 21 -5.79 10.38 -6.09
N MET A 22 -6.48 9.70 -7.02
CA MET A 22 -7.92 9.90 -7.23
C MET A 22 -8.76 9.53 -6.00
N GLY A 23 -8.46 8.42 -5.32
CA GLY A 23 -9.13 8.05 -4.08
C GLY A 23 -8.92 9.09 -2.97
N LEU A 24 -7.74 9.75 -2.93
CA LEU A 24 -7.43 10.82 -1.97
C LEU A 24 -8.08 12.15 -2.33
N VAL A 25 -8.24 12.45 -3.62
CA VAL A 25 -8.91 13.68 -4.10
C VAL A 25 -10.41 13.57 -3.91
N TRP A 26 -11.01 12.46 -4.36
CA TRP A 26 -12.44 12.25 -4.24
C TRP A 26 -12.91 11.87 -2.84
N GLN A 27 -11.97 11.61 -1.89
CA GLN A 27 -12.19 11.19 -0.51
C GLN A 27 -13.58 10.60 -0.33
N TYR A 28 -13.74 9.31 -0.67
CA TYR A 28 -15.02 8.58 -0.67
C TYR A 28 -15.98 9.23 0.34
N ASP A 29 -16.98 9.99 -0.14
CA ASP A 29 -17.88 10.82 0.68
C ASP A 29 -18.78 9.91 1.52
N ALA A 30 -18.13 9.33 2.52
CA ALA A 30 -18.59 8.31 3.40
C ALA A 30 -19.51 8.86 4.47
N SER A 31 -19.58 10.19 4.61
CA SER A 31 -20.32 10.89 5.65
C SER A 31 -21.83 10.78 5.45
N ARG A 32 -22.31 10.23 4.32
CA ARG A 32 -23.75 10.07 4.03
C ARG A 32 -24.26 8.64 4.00
N GLU A 33 -23.41 7.63 4.03
CA GLU A 33 -23.82 6.22 3.99
C GLU A 33 -23.30 5.44 5.19
N ASP A 34 -23.90 5.72 6.35
CA ASP A 34 -23.75 4.94 7.58
C ASP A 34 -24.88 3.89 7.75
N GLY A 35 -25.76 3.74 6.75
CA GLY A 35 -26.94 2.87 6.85
C GLY A 35 -26.68 1.36 6.76
N THR A 36 -25.81 0.89 5.86
CA THR A 36 -25.58 -0.57 5.69
C THR A 36 -24.25 -0.85 5.00
N ARG A 37 -23.27 -1.35 5.76
CA ARG A 37 -21.99 -1.79 5.19
C ARG A 37 -22.20 -3.05 4.33
N SER A 38 -22.10 -2.89 3.02
CA SER A 38 -22.25 -3.99 2.04
C SER A 38 -21.29 -5.15 2.34
N LYS A 39 -21.66 -6.38 1.96
CA LYS A 39 -20.79 -7.56 2.10
C LYS A 39 -19.43 -7.34 1.41
N ALA A 40 -19.44 -6.71 0.23
CA ALA A 40 -18.24 -6.33 -0.51
C ALA A 40 -17.34 -5.37 0.28
N GLY A 41 -17.88 -4.32 0.91
CA GLY A 41 -17.10 -3.37 1.71
C GLY A 41 -16.54 -3.96 3.02
N ARG A 42 -17.12 -5.06 3.53
CA ARG A 42 -16.51 -5.86 4.61
C ARG A 42 -15.36 -6.71 4.08
N PHE A 43 -15.57 -7.42 2.97
CA PHE A 43 -14.55 -8.24 2.33
C PHE A 43 -13.33 -7.40 1.94
N LEU A 44 -13.53 -6.25 1.28
CA LEU A 44 -12.46 -5.33 0.91
C LEU A 44 -11.62 -4.89 2.12
N LEU A 45 -12.25 -4.59 3.27
CA LEU A 45 -11.52 -4.21 4.48
C LEU A 45 -10.72 -5.38 5.07
N VAL A 46 -11.22 -6.62 4.98
CA VAL A 46 -10.43 -7.80 5.36
C VAL A 46 -9.21 -7.91 4.46
N VAL A 47 -9.38 -7.78 3.15
CA VAL A 47 -8.28 -7.81 2.16
C VAL A 47 -7.25 -6.71 2.44
N VAL A 48 -7.67 -5.48 2.73
CA VAL A 48 -6.75 -4.38 3.07
C VAL A 48 -5.95 -4.70 4.33
N LYS A 49 -6.58 -5.24 5.37
CA LYS A 49 -5.89 -5.62 6.62
C LYS A 49 -4.92 -6.78 6.42
N THR A 50 -5.29 -7.80 5.63
CA THR A 50 -4.41 -8.93 5.36
C THR A 50 -3.21 -8.50 4.52
N LEU A 51 -3.43 -7.66 3.49
CA LEU A 51 -2.35 -7.13 2.67
C LEU A 51 -1.42 -6.20 3.47
N MET A 52 -1.96 -5.36 4.36
CA MET A 52 -1.17 -4.54 5.27
C MET A 52 -0.29 -5.39 6.20
N ALA A 53 -0.84 -6.48 6.75
CA ALA A 53 -0.06 -7.40 7.57
C ALA A 53 1.02 -8.12 6.75
N ALA A 54 0.68 -8.57 5.53
CA ALA A 54 1.62 -9.23 4.63
C ALA A 54 2.75 -8.31 4.17
N SER A 55 2.45 -7.05 3.82
CA SER A 55 3.46 -6.05 3.46
C SER A 55 4.37 -5.74 4.64
N THR A 56 3.82 -5.61 5.85
CA THR A 56 4.60 -5.39 7.07
C THR A 56 5.52 -6.57 7.36
N ALA A 57 5.01 -7.81 7.30
CA ALA A 57 5.80 -9.02 7.54
C ALA A 57 6.93 -9.19 6.52
N THR A 58 6.65 -8.99 5.23
CA THR A 58 7.66 -9.08 4.18
C THR A 58 8.68 -7.94 4.26
N GLY A 59 8.27 -6.73 4.64
CA GLY A 59 9.18 -5.61 4.90
C GLY A 59 10.14 -5.90 6.05
N ILE A 60 9.64 -6.45 7.17
CA ILE A 60 10.48 -6.90 8.29
C ILE A 60 11.46 -7.98 7.83
N ALA A 61 10.99 -8.97 7.06
CA ALA A 61 11.84 -10.03 6.53
C ALA A 61 12.99 -9.49 5.67
N ILE A 62 12.73 -8.48 4.83
CA ILE A 62 13.77 -7.82 4.02
C ILE A 62 14.79 -7.10 4.91
N VAL A 63 14.33 -6.32 5.90
CA VAL A 63 15.21 -5.57 6.81
C VAL A 63 16.11 -6.50 7.63
N LEU A 64 15.61 -7.66 8.04
CA LEU A 64 16.37 -8.66 8.80
C LEU A 64 17.30 -9.51 7.92
N SER A 65 17.12 -9.49 6.59
CA SER A 65 17.90 -10.31 5.67
C SER A 65 19.20 -9.61 5.28
N THR A 66 20.33 -10.12 5.78
CA THR A 66 21.67 -9.57 5.49
C THR A 66 22.08 -9.72 4.03
N SER A 67 21.59 -10.75 3.33
CA SER A 67 21.91 -11.03 1.93
C SER A 67 21.38 -9.99 0.94
N ILE A 68 20.33 -9.25 1.32
CA ILE A 68 19.63 -8.28 0.45
C ILE A 68 19.57 -6.88 1.06
N ALA A 69 20.42 -6.58 2.04
CA ALA A 69 20.38 -5.34 2.81
C ALA A 69 20.52 -4.05 1.98
N TYR A 70 21.12 -4.11 0.78
CA TYR A 70 21.28 -2.97 -0.11
C TYR A 70 20.11 -2.77 -1.09
N GLU A 71 19.26 -3.80 -1.29
CA GLU A 71 18.13 -3.73 -2.23
C GLU A 71 17.10 -2.64 -1.91
N PRO A 72 16.76 -2.34 -0.64
CA PRO A 72 15.84 -1.25 -0.32
C PRO A 72 16.31 0.11 -0.86
N VAL A 73 17.62 0.35 -0.88
CA VAL A 73 18.19 1.60 -1.42
C VAL A 73 18.06 1.63 -2.93
N LEU A 74 18.29 0.51 -3.62
CA LEU A 74 18.09 0.40 -5.07
C LEU A 74 16.64 0.65 -5.46
N LEU A 75 15.70 0.00 -4.75
CA LEU A 75 14.27 0.16 -4.98
C LEU A 75 13.78 1.57 -4.68
N PHE A 76 14.34 2.22 -3.66
CA PHE A 76 14.04 3.63 -3.38
C PHE A 76 14.53 4.55 -4.51
N ARG A 77 15.73 4.31 -5.05
CA ARG A 77 16.24 5.05 -6.23
C ARG A 77 15.36 4.80 -7.46
N TRP A 78 14.89 3.57 -7.66
CA TRP A 78 13.94 3.24 -8.71
C TRP A 78 12.61 4.01 -8.55
N LEU A 79 12.07 4.11 -7.34
CA LEU A 79 10.88 4.93 -7.06
C LEU A 79 11.12 6.41 -7.41
N ILE A 80 12.30 6.95 -7.10
CA ILE A 80 12.66 8.33 -7.49
C ILE A 80 12.70 8.46 -9.01
N SER A 81 13.28 7.49 -9.72
CA SER A 81 13.34 7.48 -11.19
C SER A 81 11.94 7.51 -11.83
N LEU A 82 10.98 6.77 -11.25
CA LEU A 82 9.58 6.80 -11.65
C LEU A 82 8.96 8.19 -11.42
N ALA A 83 9.23 8.81 -10.27
CA ALA A 83 8.72 10.15 -9.95
C ALA A 83 9.28 11.23 -10.88
N GLN A 84 10.50 11.05 -11.39
CA GLN A 84 11.14 11.90 -12.39
C GLN A 84 10.66 11.62 -13.82
N LEU A 85 9.74 10.67 -14.01
CA LEU A 85 9.24 10.22 -15.32
C LEU A 85 10.36 9.67 -16.22
N GLN A 86 11.43 9.16 -15.62
CA GLN A 86 12.57 8.52 -16.30
C GLN A 86 12.82 7.14 -15.66
N PRO A 87 11.95 6.14 -15.91
CA PRO A 87 12.03 4.85 -15.24
C PRO A 87 13.34 4.13 -15.57
N ASP A 88 14.16 3.90 -14.53
CA ASP A 88 15.40 3.13 -14.65
C ASP A 88 15.17 1.66 -14.27
N MET A 89 14.96 0.82 -15.28
CA MET A 89 14.66 -0.59 -15.09
C MET A 89 15.86 -1.40 -14.55
N SER A 90 17.09 -0.90 -14.70
CA SER A 90 18.29 -1.61 -14.22
C SER A 90 18.30 -1.77 -12.70
N LEU A 91 17.62 -0.87 -11.99
CA LEU A 91 17.53 -0.87 -10.52
C LEU A 91 16.58 -1.94 -9.96
N VAL A 92 15.69 -2.51 -10.78
CA VAL A 92 14.66 -3.47 -10.35
C VAL A 92 14.77 -4.84 -11.02
N THR A 93 15.48 -4.96 -12.15
CA THR A 93 15.67 -6.26 -12.81
C THR A 93 16.44 -7.24 -11.92
N ASP A 94 17.41 -6.75 -11.17
CA ASP A 94 18.42 -7.60 -10.52
C ASP A 94 18.12 -7.85 -9.04
N VAL A 95 17.05 -7.26 -8.51
CA VAL A 95 16.66 -7.46 -7.11
C VAL A 95 16.04 -8.83 -6.89
N SER A 96 16.14 -9.31 -5.65
CA SER A 96 15.59 -10.58 -5.22
C SER A 96 14.09 -10.71 -5.45
N ILE A 97 13.65 -11.96 -5.61
CA ILE A 97 12.23 -12.30 -5.76
C ILE A 97 11.43 -11.84 -4.54
N LEU A 98 12.01 -11.93 -3.33
CA LEU A 98 11.36 -11.48 -2.10
C LEU A 98 11.02 -9.98 -2.17
N SER A 99 11.98 -9.14 -2.58
CA SER A 99 11.77 -7.71 -2.75
C SER A 99 10.75 -7.38 -3.84
N LYS A 100 10.78 -8.12 -4.97
CA LYS A 100 9.79 -7.97 -6.04
C LYS A 100 8.38 -8.27 -5.54
N VAL A 101 8.20 -9.40 -4.85
CA VAL A 101 6.91 -9.81 -4.27
C VAL A 101 6.43 -8.81 -3.23
N HIS A 102 7.31 -8.31 -2.36
CA HIS A 102 6.96 -7.28 -1.38
C HIS A 102 6.36 -6.04 -2.05
N PHE A 103 7.00 -5.52 -3.11
CA PHE A 103 6.49 -4.36 -3.83
C PHE A 103 5.13 -4.61 -4.51
N ILE A 104 4.92 -5.79 -5.10
CA ILE A 104 3.63 -6.16 -5.68
C ILE A 104 2.53 -6.16 -4.60
N ILE A 105 2.83 -6.72 -3.42
CA ILE A 105 1.91 -6.74 -2.27
C ILE A 105 1.62 -5.32 -1.78
N VAL A 106 2.64 -4.46 -1.67
CA VAL A 106 2.49 -3.04 -1.28
C VAL A 106 1.61 -2.30 -2.27
N PHE A 107 1.83 -2.47 -3.57
CA PHE A 107 0.99 -1.84 -4.59
C PHE A 107 -0.45 -2.36 -4.56
N LEU A 108 -0.65 -3.66 -4.36
CA LEU A 108 -1.99 -4.24 -4.25
C LEU A 108 -2.71 -3.75 -2.98
N PHE A 109 -1.96 -3.59 -1.88
CA PHE A 109 -2.45 -2.98 -0.64
C PHE A 109 -2.91 -1.54 -0.89
N LEU A 110 -2.06 -0.69 -1.47
CA LEU A 110 -2.39 0.71 -1.75
C LEU A 110 -3.59 0.84 -2.70
N LEU A 111 -3.62 0.01 -3.75
CA LEU A 111 -4.74 -0.06 -4.68
C LEU A 111 -6.05 -0.42 -3.97
N SER A 112 -6.04 -1.47 -3.14
CA SER A 112 -7.21 -1.91 -2.40
C SER A 112 -7.66 -0.86 -1.37
N LEU A 113 -6.70 -0.20 -0.73
CA LEU A 113 -6.93 0.87 0.25
C LEU A 113 -7.62 2.07 -0.39
N ALA A 114 -7.29 2.39 -1.65
CA ALA A 114 -7.88 3.51 -2.39
C ALA A 114 -9.41 3.43 -2.53
N PHE A 115 -9.97 2.21 -2.50
CA PHE A 115 -11.41 1.97 -2.56
C PHE A 115 -12.08 1.86 -1.18
N THR A 116 -11.38 2.20 -0.10
CA THR A 116 -11.92 2.17 1.27
C THR A 116 -12.05 3.57 1.87
N LYS A 117 -12.98 3.72 2.81
CA LYS A 117 -13.08 4.89 3.70
C LYS A 117 -11.81 5.12 4.54
N GLU A 118 -10.92 4.12 4.63
CA GLU A 118 -9.70 4.16 5.44
C GLU A 118 -8.54 4.87 4.71
N ILE A 119 -8.66 5.18 3.42
CA ILE A 119 -7.63 5.88 2.63
C ILE A 119 -7.20 7.21 3.28
N TYR A 120 -8.14 7.88 3.95
CA TYR A 120 -7.90 9.13 4.66
C TYR A 120 -6.85 9.01 5.79
N TYR A 121 -6.66 7.82 6.36
CA TYR A 121 -5.63 7.60 7.38
C TYR A 121 -4.21 7.64 6.83
N LEU A 122 -4.00 7.52 5.50
CA LEU A 122 -2.69 7.76 4.89
C LEU A 122 -2.21 9.20 5.14
N LEU A 123 -3.12 10.18 5.03
CA LEU A 123 -2.79 11.59 5.23
C LEU A 123 -2.87 12.01 6.71
N LYS A 124 -3.76 11.37 7.49
CA LYS A 124 -4.00 11.72 8.90
C LYS A 124 -3.93 10.49 9.81
N PRO A 125 -2.73 9.90 9.98
CA PRO A 125 -2.56 8.67 10.77
C PRO A 125 -2.92 8.85 12.25
N HIS A 126 -2.77 10.06 12.80
CA HIS A 126 -3.13 10.37 14.18
C HIS A 126 -4.61 10.11 14.49
N LEU A 127 -5.51 10.24 13.51
CA LEU A 127 -6.94 9.95 13.69
C LEU A 127 -7.21 8.46 13.85
N TYR A 128 -6.42 7.61 13.21
CA TYR A 128 -6.50 6.16 13.38
C TYR A 128 -6.11 5.76 14.81
N ILE A 129 -5.01 6.31 15.32
CA ILE A 129 -4.54 6.08 16.69
C ILE A 129 -5.57 6.56 17.70
N LYS A 130 -6.15 7.76 17.50
CA LYS A 130 -7.22 8.30 18.36
C LYS A 130 -8.44 7.38 18.40
N LYS A 131 -8.86 6.83 17.25
CA LYS A 131 -9.96 5.86 17.15
C LYS A 131 -9.69 4.59 17.95
N ILE A 132 -8.48 4.03 17.88
CA ILE A 132 -8.09 2.85 18.65
C ILE A 132 -8.10 3.16 20.15
N PHE A 133 -7.50 4.27 20.56
CA PHE A 133 -7.40 4.65 21.97
C PHE A 133 -8.79 4.82 22.61
N LEU A 134 -9.70 5.51 21.93
CA LEU A 134 -11.08 5.67 22.40
C LEU A 134 -11.82 4.34 22.55
N LYS A 135 -11.62 3.40 21.60
CA LYS A 135 -12.22 2.07 21.67
C LYS A 135 -11.74 1.30 22.90
N LEU A 136 -10.43 1.30 23.17
CA LEU A 136 -9.84 0.64 24.33
C LEU A 136 -10.31 1.26 25.67
N GLN A 137 -10.50 2.58 25.71
CA GLN A 137 -11.07 3.24 26.89
C GLN A 137 -12.51 2.84 27.15
N PHE A 138 -13.30 2.60 26.10
CA PHE A 138 -14.69 2.16 26.23
C PHE A 138 -14.79 0.72 26.72
N GLU A 139 -13.98 -0.20 26.17
CA GLU A 139 -13.90 -1.61 26.62
C GLU A 139 -13.38 -1.75 28.07
N ARG A 140 -12.62 -0.77 28.59
CA ARG A 140 -12.20 -0.75 30.00
C ARG A 140 -13.27 -0.23 30.98
N ARG A 141 -14.30 0.45 30.49
CA ARG A 141 -15.33 1.13 31.32
C ARG A 141 -16.68 0.40 31.33
N GLY A 142 -16.89 -0.58 30.44
CA GLY A 142 -18.05 -1.47 30.43
C GLY A 142 -17.67 -2.86 30.90
#